data_AF-A0A397U894-F1
#
_entry.id   AF-A0A397U894-F1
#
_cell.length_a   1.000
_cell.length_b   1.000
_cell.length_c   1.000
_cell.angle_alpha   90.00
_cell.angle_beta   90.00
_cell.angle_gamma   90.00
#
_symmetry.space_group_name_H-M   'P 1'
#
loop_
_entity.id
_entity.type
_entity.pdbx_description
1 polymer ?
#
loop_
_entity_poly.entity_id
_entity_poly.type
_entity_poly.pdbx_seq_one_letter_code
_entity_poly.pdbx_strand_id
1 'polypeptide(L)'
;MEQSNNKRVQRSDKPEDDNIGNGQKFSGEALDIASRFQKLQDSVISYKKKNETLEKEKGELINKLHELSVKNVQLQTSFNELTTRFDSEKRRWQQRANDSDLEIQVLKKQLIELKDEASKYQSALGEATNVRFGDYDSNNQVQLSKAIIEMQNLLMDFTTVKGKDITIDEKAVSELLTNYKCKTKGKPVISAVLQRSTFEFLVKYTTKYLTRRPSPPRESYQPSNQQQYQQKYQQAQQAQQAQQSYNQRSSTNQLPIDDAYLESEITIHMISLCSLINRLGETRNGTDEITRVTPVKVRQQVYAVLGSRGFCKDNHPIIEKLANYILDNISKYRKINDEKQLEFQYKAIEVVKKFTHLYFKLNAQEPVPNYSRYFDAGKPLQNNVMDGPWDDDNMDNLEVEICSFPLIYIQGKDNSKKILSKAIVLPREKELC
;
A
#
# COMPACT_ATOMS: atom_id res chain seq x y z
N MET A 1 48.72 -52.25 9.78
CA MET A 1 49.51 -52.42 11.02
C MET A 1 48.91 -53.64 11.72
N GLU A 2 49.60 -54.79 11.71
CA GLU A 2 50.57 -55.19 12.75
C GLU A 2 49.82 -55.40 14.08
N GLN A 3 49.80 -56.54 14.76
CA GLN A 3 50.87 -57.48 15.15
C GLN A 3 50.21 -58.82 15.52
N SER A 4 50.70 -59.97 15.06
CA SER A 4 51.87 -60.72 15.56
C SER A 4 51.69 -61.35 16.94
N ASN A 5 52.08 -62.64 16.98
CA ASN A 5 52.81 -63.32 18.06
C ASN A 5 52.02 -63.83 19.28
N ASN A 6 52.40 -64.91 19.97
CA ASN A 6 53.33 -66.04 19.80
C ASN A 6 53.29 -66.82 21.13
N LYS A 7 53.95 -67.99 21.12
CA LYS A 7 54.59 -68.72 22.24
C LYS A 7 53.73 -69.69 23.07
N ARG A 8 54.03 -71.01 23.08
CA ARG A 8 55.26 -71.76 23.49
C ARG A 8 55.21 -71.97 25.03
N VAL A 9 54.95 -73.21 25.50
CA VAL A 9 55.93 -74.13 26.16
C VAL A 9 56.13 -73.76 27.65
N GLN A 10 56.22 -74.64 28.66
CA GLN A 10 56.85 -75.95 28.84
C GLN A 10 56.55 -76.46 30.27
N ARG A 11 56.72 -77.79 30.49
CA ARG A 11 57.27 -78.47 31.71
C ARG A 11 56.54 -78.25 33.05
N SER A 12 56.55 -79.13 34.03
CA SER A 12 57.32 -80.32 34.45
C SER A 12 56.37 -81.10 35.41
N ASP A 13 56.54 -82.36 35.82
CA ASP A 13 57.66 -82.98 36.53
C ASP A 13 57.50 -84.51 36.61
N LYS A 14 58.67 -85.13 36.81
CA LYS A 14 59.05 -86.51 37.20
C LYS A 14 58.39 -86.99 38.54
N PRO A 15 58.54 -88.25 39.03
CA PRO A 15 59.78 -89.07 39.16
C PRO A 15 59.67 -90.51 38.58
N GLU A 16 60.76 -91.17 38.12
CA GLU A 16 61.81 -91.91 38.89
C GLU A 16 61.23 -93.08 39.71
N ASP A 17 61.76 -94.29 39.77
CA ASP A 17 62.92 -94.96 39.15
C ASP A 17 62.77 -96.48 39.43
N ASP A 18 63.70 -97.27 38.89
CA ASP A 18 64.10 -98.64 39.26
C ASP A 18 63.24 -99.83 38.79
N ASN A 19 63.68 -100.66 37.81
CA ASN A 19 64.88 -101.51 37.66
C ASN A 19 64.63 -102.96 38.14
N ILE A 20 64.99 -103.92 37.27
CA ILE A 20 65.76 -105.16 37.49
C ILE A 20 65.27 -106.31 36.58
N GLY A 21 66.21 -106.82 35.78
CA GLY A 21 66.07 -108.04 35.00
C GLY A 21 66.29 -109.34 35.78
N ASN A 22 65.72 -110.40 35.21
CA ASN A 22 65.97 -111.85 35.33
C ASN A 22 66.75 -112.42 36.53
N GLY A 23 66.15 -113.43 37.15
CA GLY A 23 66.88 -114.49 37.85
C GLY A 23 65.98 -115.62 38.33
N GLN A 24 65.90 -116.73 37.59
CA GLN A 24 65.30 -117.99 38.04
C GLN A 24 66.19 -118.65 39.08
N LYS A 25 65.54 -119.36 40.03
CA LYS A 25 66.04 -120.40 41.00
C LYS A 25 66.14 -119.89 42.44
N PHE A 26 65.16 -119.06 42.72
CA PHE A 26 65.37 -117.80 43.41
C PHE A 26 64.08 -117.54 44.22
N SER A 27 63.60 -118.58 44.91
CA SER A 27 62.87 -118.75 46.19
C SER A 27 61.90 -117.69 46.79
N GLY A 28 61.79 -116.46 46.27
CA GLY A 28 60.89 -115.40 46.77
C GLY A 28 59.58 -115.23 45.98
N GLU A 29 59.47 -115.89 44.82
CA GLU A 29 58.44 -115.59 43.82
C GLU A 29 57.00 -115.96 44.25
N ALA A 30 56.75 -117.02 45.03
CA ALA A 30 55.37 -117.42 45.37
C ALA A 30 54.69 -116.49 46.41
N LEU A 31 55.43 -115.99 47.39
CA LEU A 31 54.97 -114.98 48.37
C LEU A 31 54.91 -113.57 47.74
N ASP A 32 55.84 -113.26 46.83
CA ASP A 32 55.83 -112.02 46.03
C ASP A 32 54.67 -111.99 45.03
N ILE A 33 54.35 -113.12 44.37
CA ILE A 33 53.19 -113.24 43.47
C ILE A 33 51.87 -113.09 44.24
N ALA A 34 51.72 -113.67 45.44
CA ALA A 34 50.52 -113.50 46.25
C ALA A 34 50.34 -112.05 46.75
N SER A 35 51.43 -111.42 47.18
CA SER A 35 51.45 -109.99 47.55
C SER A 35 51.14 -109.08 46.36
N ARG A 36 51.70 -109.37 45.17
CA ARG A 36 51.38 -108.68 43.91
C ARG A 36 49.92 -108.90 43.50
N PHE A 37 49.37 -110.11 43.67
CA PHE A 37 47.97 -110.42 43.36
C PHE A 37 47.02 -109.66 44.30
N GLN A 38 47.31 -109.61 45.60
CA GLN A 38 46.53 -108.82 46.56
C GLN A 38 46.60 -107.32 46.26
N LYS A 39 47.79 -106.79 45.96
CA LYS A 39 47.95 -105.40 45.49
C LYS A 39 47.19 -105.13 44.19
N LEU A 40 47.16 -106.10 43.27
CA LEU A 40 46.36 -106.02 42.05
C LEU A 40 44.87 -105.99 42.37
N GLN A 41 44.42 -106.83 43.30
CA GLN A 41 43.02 -106.93 43.72
C GLN A 41 42.56 -105.64 44.41
N ASP A 42 43.39 -105.07 45.29
CA ASP A 42 43.14 -103.78 45.93
C ASP A 42 43.12 -102.64 44.91
N SER A 43 44.02 -102.69 43.92
CA SER A 43 44.03 -101.76 42.79
C SER A 43 42.75 -101.87 41.96
N VAL A 44 42.29 -103.09 41.65
CA VAL A 44 41.04 -103.32 40.92
C VAL A 44 39.83 -102.80 41.70
N ILE A 45 39.76 -103.03 43.01
CA ILE A 45 38.69 -102.49 43.87
C ILE A 45 38.73 -100.96 43.90
N SER A 46 39.93 -100.37 43.99
CA SER A 46 40.14 -98.93 43.96
C SER A 46 39.71 -98.32 42.63
N TYR A 47 40.11 -98.90 41.50
CA TYR A 47 39.68 -98.48 40.17
C TYR A 47 38.18 -98.61 39.98
N LYS A 48 37.57 -99.69 40.50
CA LYS A 48 36.12 -99.88 40.45
C LYS A 48 35.38 -98.78 41.21
N LYS A 49 35.79 -98.47 42.44
CA LYS A 49 35.22 -97.36 43.23
C LYS A 49 35.42 -96.00 42.53
N LYS A 50 36.61 -95.76 41.98
CA LYS A 50 36.89 -94.53 41.22
C LYS A 50 35.99 -94.42 39.98
N ASN A 51 35.75 -95.53 39.29
CA ASN A 51 34.86 -95.57 38.14
C ASN A 51 33.39 -95.34 38.52
N GLU A 52 32.94 -95.88 39.66
CA GLU A 52 31.62 -95.61 40.22
C GLU A 52 31.43 -94.13 40.58
N THR A 53 32.44 -93.49 41.18
CA THR A 53 32.43 -92.04 41.45
C THR A 53 32.41 -91.23 40.16
N LEU A 54 33.24 -91.59 39.18
CA LEU A 54 33.29 -90.90 37.88
C LEU A 54 31.97 -91.00 37.11
N GLU A 55 31.28 -92.14 37.15
CA GLU A 55 29.95 -92.27 36.51
C GLU A 55 28.89 -91.41 37.21
N LYS A 56 28.97 -91.23 38.54
CA LYS A 56 28.11 -90.28 39.27
C LYS A 56 28.39 -88.83 38.88
N GLU A 57 29.67 -88.42 38.88
CA GLU A 57 30.09 -87.07 38.48
C GLU A 57 29.69 -86.76 37.03
N LYS A 58 29.85 -87.73 36.12
CA LYS A 58 29.40 -87.64 34.74
C LYS A 58 27.89 -87.46 34.64
N GLY A 59 27.10 -88.18 35.44
CA GLY A 59 25.65 -87.99 35.52
C GLY A 59 25.26 -86.57 35.99
N GLU A 60 25.95 -86.04 37.01
CA GLU A 60 25.74 -84.67 37.48
C GLU A 60 26.11 -83.62 36.43
N LEU A 61 27.21 -83.83 35.71
CA LEU A 61 27.65 -82.96 34.62
C LEU A 61 26.64 -82.95 33.46
N ILE A 62 26.07 -84.10 33.11
CA ILE A 62 25.01 -84.21 32.09
C ILE A 62 23.77 -83.40 32.50
N ASN A 63 23.35 -83.48 33.77
CA ASN A 63 22.21 -82.71 34.28
C ASN A 63 22.48 -81.20 34.25
N LYS A 64 23.67 -80.76 34.68
CA LYS A 64 24.08 -79.34 34.59
C LYS A 64 24.13 -78.85 33.16
N LEU A 65 24.63 -79.67 32.23
CA LEU A 65 24.67 -79.35 30.80
C LEU A 65 23.25 -79.18 30.24
N HIS A 66 22.31 -80.04 30.63
CA HIS A 66 20.91 -79.92 30.23
C HIS A 66 20.27 -78.64 30.78
N GLU A 67 20.47 -78.31 32.06
CA GLU A 67 19.94 -77.09 32.67
C GLU A 67 20.49 -75.82 31.99
N LEU A 68 21.80 -75.78 31.72
CA LEU A 68 22.42 -74.68 30.98
C LEU A 68 21.88 -74.58 29.55
N SER A 69 21.64 -75.71 28.88
CA SER A 69 21.03 -75.73 27.55
C SER A 69 19.63 -75.13 27.55
N VAL A 70 18.78 -75.50 28.51
CA VAL A 70 17.43 -74.93 28.66
C VAL A 70 17.49 -73.43 28.95
N LYS A 71 18.35 -72.99 29.88
CA LYS A 71 18.54 -71.56 30.17
C LYS A 71 19.02 -70.78 28.96
N ASN A 72 19.93 -71.35 28.16
CA ASN A 72 20.43 -70.72 26.94
C ASN A 72 19.31 -70.53 25.90
N VAL A 73 18.46 -71.55 25.71
CA VAL A 73 17.29 -71.44 24.83
C VAL A 73 16.33 -70.36 25.34
N GLN A 74 16.03 -70.31 26.64
CA GLN A 74 15.17 -69.28 27.23
C GLN A 74 15.73 -67.86 27.05
N LEU A 75 17.03 -67.68 27.30
CA LEU A 75 17.74 -66.41 27.06
C LEU A 75 17.67 -66.00 25.59
N GLN A 76 17.88 -66.94 24.67
CA GLN A 76 17.81 -66.69 23.24
C GLN A 76 16.39 -66.30 22.79
N THR A 77 15.36 -66.94 23.33
CA THR A 77 13.96 -66.55 23.10
C THR A 77 13.67 -65.15 23.63
N SER A 78 14.05 -64.85 24.88
CA SER A 78 13.86 -63.53 25.48
C SER A 78 14.59 -62.43 24.70
N PHE A 79 15.81 -62.69 24.24
CA PHE A 79 16.58 -61.77 23.42
C PHE A 79 15.89 -61.47 22.08
N ASN A 80 15.36 -62.49 21.41
CA ASN A 80 14.63 -62.33 20.16
C ASN A 80 13.33 -61.53 20.34
N GLU A 81 12.59 -61.78 21.43
CA GLU A 81 11.39 -61.01 21.78
C GLU A 81 11.72 -59.54 22.04
N LEU A 82 12.79 -59.26 22.81
CA LEU A 82 13.20 -57.90 23.12
C LEU A 82 13.66 -57.16 21.85
N THR A 83 14.40 -57.83 20.97
CA THR A 83 14.82 -57.29 19.67
C THR A 83 13.61 -56.93 18.81
N THR A 84 12.62 -57.82 18.74
CA THR A 84 11.38 -57.58 17.99
C THR A 84 10.61 -56.38 18.55
N ARG A 85 10.52 -56.27 19.88
CA ARG A 85 9.89 -55.11 20.54
C ARG A 85 10.63 -53.82 20.24
N PHE A 86 11.96 -53.83 20.37
CA PHE A 86 12.80 -52.67 20.08
C PHE A 86 12.63 -52.19 18.63
N ASP A 87 12.63 -53.10 17.66
CA ASP A 87 12.40 -52.77 16.25
C ASP A 87 10.99 -52.21 16.01
N SER A 88 9.98 -52.75 16.69
CA SER A 88 8.61 -52.24 16.60
C SER A 88 8.48 -50.83 17.18
N GLU A 89 9.12 -50.54 18.32
CA GLU A 89 9.14 -49.20 18.91
C GLU A 89 9.91 -48.22 18.02
N LYS A 90 11.06 -48.61 17.49
CA LYS A 90 11.85 -47.79 16.57
C LYS A 90 11.02 -47.38 15.35
N ARG A 91 10.28 -48.31 14.74
CA ARG A 91 9.37 -48.01 13.62
C ARG A 91 8.25 -47.06 14.04
N ARG A 92 7.66 -47.27 15.22
CA ARG A 92 6.59 -46.41 15.75
C ARG A 92 7.06 -44.97 15.97
N TRP A 93 8.24 -44.79 16.55
CA TRP A 93 8.83 -43.45 16.74
C TRP A 93 9.19 -42.79 15.41
N GLN A 94 9.74 -43.55 14.46
CA GLN A 94 10.02 -43.02 13.12
C GLN A 94 8.75 -42.57 12.40
N GLN A 95 7.66 -43.34 12.50
CA GLN A 95 6.38 -42.97 11.92
C GLN A 95 5.84 -41.68 12.54
N ARG A 96 5.84 -41.55 13.88
CA ARG A 96 5.41 -40.33 14.55
C ARG A 96 6.24 -39.11 14.15
N ALA A 97 7.56 -39.26 14.03
CA ALA A 97 8.42 -38.18 13.58
C ALA A 97 8.05 -37.73 12.16
N ASN A 98 7.84 -38.67 11.24
CA ASN A 98 7.42 -38.37 9.87
C ASN A 98 6.03 -37.71 9.83
N ASP A 99 5.07 -38.20 10.62
CA ASP A 99 3.71 -37.65 10.69
C ASP A 99 3.74 -36.20 11.24
N SER A 100 4.52 -35.96 12.30
CA SER A 100 4.72 -34.61 12.85
C SER A 100 5.44 -33.68 11.88
N ASP A 101 6.42 -34.16 11.13
CA ASP A 101 7.11 -33.36 10.10
C ASP A 101 6.14 -32.94 8.98
N LEU A 102 5.23 -33.84 8.57
CA LEU A 102 4.20 -33.54 7.59
C LEU A 102 3.21 -32.49 8.13
N GLU A 103 2.78 -32.62 9.39
CA GLU A 103 1.90 -31.66 10.05
C GLU A 103 2.55 -30.27 10.15
N ILE A 104 3.83 -30.20 10.54
CA ILE A 104 4.60 -28.95 10.60
C ILE A 104 4.68 -28.30 9.21
N GLN A 105 4.87 -29.08 8.14
CA GLN A 105 4.89 -28.54 6.78
C GLN A 105 3.53 -27.96 6.37
N VAL A 106 2.43 -28.65 6.68
CA VAL A 106 1.07 -28.17 6.41
C VAL A 106 0.79 -26.88 7.18
N LEU A 107 1.10 -26.83 8.47
CA LEU A 107 0.90 -25.63 9.30
C LEU A 107 1.75 -24.46 8.82
N LYS A 108 3.01 -24.70 8.42
CA LYS A 108 3.88 -23.66 7.83
C LYS A 108 3.29 -23.08 6.55
N LYS A 109 2.76 -23.94 5.66
CA LYS A 109 2.10 -23.50 4.43
C LYS A 109 0.89 -22.63 4.73
N GLN A 110 0.02 -23.06 5.65
CA GLN A 110 -1.14 -22.28 6.08
C GLN A 110 -0.75 -20.93 6.69
N LEU A 111 0.33 -20.89 7.48
CA LEU A 111 0.83 -19.65 8.07
C LEU A 111 1.29 -18.65 7.00
N ILE A 112 1.97 -19.12 5.95
CA ILE A 112 2.37 -18.28 4.82
C ILE A 112 1.13 -17.75 4.09
N GLU A 113 0.16 -18.61 3.79
CA GLU A 113 -1.09 -18.21 3.12
C GLU A 113 -1.86 -17.14 3.92
N LEU A 114 -2.01 -17.35 5.23
CA LEU A 114 -2.67 -16.39 6.12
C LEU A 114 -1.89 -15.07 6.23
N LYS A 115 -0.55 -15.12 6.25
CA LYS A 115 0.29 -13.92 6.27
C LYS A 115 0.16 -13.11 4.97
N ASP A 116 0.10 -13.79 3.84
CA ASP A 116 -0.10 -13.16 2.53
C ASP A 116 -1.50 -12.53 2.45
N GLU A 117 -2.52 -13.22 2.97
CA GLU A 117 -3.88 -12.69 3.05
C GLU A 117 -3.97 -11.46 3.95
N ALA A 118 -3.40 -11.52 5.15
CA ALA A 118 -3.31 -10.38 6.06
C ALA A 118 -2.58 -9.19 5.43
N SER A 119 -1.50 -9.43 4.69
CA SER A 119 -0.76 -8.38 3.98
C SER A 119 -1.60 -7.73 2.88
N LYS A 120 -2.38 -8.52 2.13
CA LYS A 120 -3.31 -8.00 1.11
C LYS A 120 -4.39 -7.11 1.75
N TYR A 121 -4.98 -7.55 2.85
CA TYR A 121 -5.98 -6.74 3.57
C TYR A 121 -5.37 -5.46 4.15
N GLN A 122 -4.17 -5.52 4.72
CA GLN A 122 -3.47 -4.34 5.22
C GLN A 122 -3.17 -3.35 4.09
N SER A 123 -2.74 -3.83 2.92
CA SER A 123 -2.53 -3.00 1.74
C SER A 123 -3.83 -2.35 1.27
N ALA A 124 -4.91 -3.13 1.12
CA ALA A 124 -6.21 -2.63 0.68
C ALA A 124 -6.81 -1.64 1.70
N LEU A 125 -6.66 -1.89 3.00
CA LEU A 125 -7.09 -0.98 4.06
C LEU A 125 -6.27 0.31 4.02
N GLY A 126 -4.94 0.22 3.88
CA GLY A 126 -4.07 1.38 3.75
C GLY A 126 -4.44 2.24 2.54
N GLU A 127 -4.76 1.62 1.40
CA GLU A 127 -5.27 2.33 0.23
C GLU A 127 -6.63 2.99 0.50
N ALA A 128 -7.55 2.31 1.20
CA ALA A 128 -8.86 2.83 1.55
C ALA A 128 -8.82 3.98 2.57
N THR A 129 -7.85 3.99 3.50
CA THR A 129 -7.79 4.97 4.60
C THR A 129 -6.78 6.09 4.38
N ASN A 130 -5.79 5.92 3.50
CA ASN A 130 -4.77 6.94 3.27
C ASN A 130 -5.30 8.13 2.46
N VAL A 131 -5.58 9.24 3.14
CA VAL A 131 -6.04 10.49 2.49
C VAL A 131 -4.90 11.33 1.91
N ARG A 132 -3.63 10.92 2.05
CA ARG A 132 -2.49 11.66 1.48
C ARG A 132 -2.26 11.25 0.03
N PHE A 133 -2.03 12.25 -0.80
CA PHE A 133 -1.60 12.05 -2.19
C PHE A 133 -0.16 11.52 -2.24
N GLY A 134 0.12 10.61 -3.16
CA GLY A 134 1.48 10.14 -3.42
C GLY A 134 2.33 11.18 -4.16
N ASP A 135 3.64 10.96 -4.20
CA ASP A 135 4.61 11.91 -4.80
C ASP A 135 4.40 12.15 -6.31
N TYR A 136 3.73 11.22 -6.99
CA TYR A 136 3.40 11.33 -8.42
C TYR A 136 1.97 11.82 -8.69
N ASP A 137 1.16 12.04 -7.66
CA ASP A 137 -0.23 12.49 -7.83
C ASP A 137 -0.29 13.96 -8.27
N SER A 138 -1.13 14.26 -9.26
CA SER A 138 -1.33 15.61 -9.79
C SER A 138 -1.85 16.63 -8.76
N ASN A 139 -2.40 16.15 -7.64
CA ASN A 139 -2.95 16.93 -6.53
C ASN A 139 -1.99 17.01 -5.34
N ASN A 140 -0.78 16.46 -5.41
CA ASN A 140 0.18 16.60 -4.33
C ASN A 140 0.58 18.06 -4.09
N GLN A 141 1.20 18.34 -2.93
CA GLN A 141 1.50 19.70 -2.50
C GLN A 141 2.43 20.46 -3.48
N VAL A 142 3.43 19.80 -4.06
CA VAL A 142 4.38 20.43 -4.99
C VAL A 142 3.67 20.85 -6.27
N GLN A 143 2.82 19.98 -6.82
CA GLN A 143 2.02 20.27 -8.02
C GLN A 143 0.97 21.35 -7.75
N LEU A 144 0.41 21.40 -6.54
CA LEU A 144 -0.50 22.47 -6.13
C LEU A 144 0.22 23.82 -6.05
N SER A 145 1.38 23.90 -5.42
CA SER A 145 2.19 25.13 -5.37
C SER A 145 2.51 25.64 -6.77
N LYS A 146 2.91 24.75 -7.69
CA LYS A 146 3.16 25.11 -9.09
C LYS A 146 1.92 25.66 -9.79
N ALA A 147 0.76 25.03 -9.60
CA ALA A 147 -0.50 25.48 -10.19
C ALA A 147 -0.96 26.84 -9.64
N ILE A 148 -0.71 27.13 -8.35
CA ILE A 148 -1.01 28.44 -7.76
C ILE A 148 -0.14 29.53 -8.40
N ILE A 149 1.17 29.30 -8.53
CA ILE A 149 2.10 30.26 -9.16
C ILE A 149 1.73 30.49 -10.64
N GLU A 150 1.41 29.42 -11.36
CA GLU A 150 0.95 29.51 -12.75
C GLU A 150 -0.32 30.39 -12.85
N MET A 151 -1.29 30.20 -11.96
CA MET A 151 -2.50 31.02 -11.92
C MET A 151 -2.21 32.48 -11.60
N GLN A 152 -1.29 32.76 -10.68
CA GLN A 152 -0.88 34.13 -10.33
C GLN A 152 -0.31 34.86 -11.55
N ASN A 153 0.60 34.21 -12.28
CA ASN A 153 1.22 34.76 -13.49
C ASN A 153 0.20 34.97 -14.62
N LEU A 154 -0.66 33.97 -14.88
CA LEU A 154 -1.68 34.08 -15.92
C LEU A 154 -2.65 35.24 -15.66
N LEU A 155 -3.07 35.44 -14.40
CA LEU A 155 -3.92 36.58 -14.08
C LEU A 155 -3.19 37.90 -14.24
N MET A 156 -1.95 37.99 -13.75
CA MET A 156 -1.15 39.21 -13.87
C MET A 156 -0.97 39.62 -15.33
N ASP A 157 -0.69 38.66 -16.22
CA ASP A 157 -0.57 38.89 -17.66
C ASP A 157 -1.91 39.24 -18.30
N PHE A 158 -2.98 38.53 -17.92
CA PHE A 158 -4.31 38.77 -18.48
C PHE A 158 -4.86 40.13 -18.10
N THR A 159 -4.64 40.61 -16.87
CA THR A 159 -5.18 41.87 -16.35
C THR A 159 -4.27 43.07 -16.53
N THR A 160 -3.14 42.91 -17.23
CA THR A 160 -2.21 44.00 -17.51
C THR A 160 -2.87 45.20 -18.19
N VAL A 161 -2.48 46.39 -17.78
CA VAL A 161 -2.85 47.67 -18.41
C VAL A 161 -1.63 48.39 -19.02
N LYS A 162 -0.54 47.64 -19.22
CA LYS A 162 0.68 48.11 -19.89
C LYS A 162 0.62 47.75 -21.38
N GLY A 163 1.15 48.64 -22.23
CA GLY A 163 1.22 48.45 -23.67
C GLY A 163 0.57 49.60 -24.43
N LYS A 164 0.98 49.79 -25.69
CA LYS A 164 0.41 50.81 -26.58
C LYS A 164 -0.99 50.45 -27.08
N ASP A 165 -1.33 49.16 -26.98
CA ASP A 165 -2.59 48.60 -27.51
C ASP A 165 -3.72 48.58 -26.48
N ILE A 166 -3.52 49.22 -25.32
CA ILE A 166 -4.47 49.25 -24.22
C ILE A 166 -4.80 50.70 -23.89
N THR A 167 -6.09 51.02 -23.98
CA THR A 167 -6.63 52.31 -23.54
C THR A 167 -7.45 52.10 -22.27
N ILE A 168 -7.22 52.91 -21.24
CA ILE A 168 -7.91 52.81 -19.95
C ILE A 168 -9.17 53.69 -19.97
N ASP A 169 -10.29 53.18 -19.46
CA ASP A 169 -11.46 54.00 -19.15
C ASP A 169 -11.31 54.61 -17.76
N GLU A 170 -10.83 55.85 -17.71
CA GLU A 170 -10.51 56.56 -16.46
C GLU A 170 -11.71 56.70 -15.51
N LYS A 171 -12.93 56.82 -16.04
CA LYS A 171 -14.14 56.98 -15.24
C LYS A 171 -14.49 55.64 -14.57
N ALA A 172 -14.61 54.58 -15.37
CA ALA A 172 -14.94 53.26 -14.86
C ALA A 172 -13.87 52.74 -13.89
N VAL A 173 -12.59 52.98 -14.18
CA VAL A 173 -11.49 52.63 -13.27
C VAL A 173 -11.56 53.40 -11.97
N SER A 174 -11.86 54.70 -12.00
CA SER A 174 -11.96 55.49 -10.76
C SER A 174 -13.04 54.93 -9.82
N GLU A 175 -14.20 54.55 -10.35
CA GLU A 175 -15.27 53.89 -9.57
C GLU A 175 -14.81 52.54 -9.00
N LEU A 176 -14.10 51.73 -9.80
CA LEU A 176 -13.56 50.45 -9.38
C LEU A 176 -12.53 50.59 -8.25
N LEU A 177 -11.60 51.55 -8.35
CA LEU A 177 -10.59 51.82 -7.34
C LEU A 177 -11.22 52.25 -6.01
N THR A 178 -12.28 53.06 -6.06
CA THR A 178 -13.05 53.45 -4.86
C THR A 178 -13.68 52.25 -4.17
N ASN A 179 -14.23 51.28 -4.92
CA ASN A 179 -14.82 50.06 -4.35
C ASN A 179 -13.80 49.23 -3.55
N TYR A 180 -12.54 49.22 -3.97
CA TYR A 180 -11.44 48.55 -3.27
C TYR A 180 -10.67 49.47 -2.30
N LYS A 181 -11.12 50.73 -2.12
CA LYS A 181 -10.51 51.74 -1.24
C LYS A 181 -9.04 52.04 -1.58
N CYS A 182 -8.69 51.95 -2.86
CA CYS A 182 -7.37 52.32 -3.34
C CYS A 182 -7.24 53.85 -3.38
N LYS A 183 -6.06 54.36 -3.00
CA LYS A 183 -5.74 55.80 -2.99
C LYS A 183 -5.05 56.22 -4.29
N THR A 184 -4.14 55.40 -4.79
CA THR A 184 -3.37 55.71 -6.01
C THR A 184 -4.06 55.18 -7.27
N LYS A 185 -3.93 55.94 -8.38
CA LYS A 185 -4.48 55.58 -9.70
C LYS A 185 -3.42 55.05 -10.67
N GLY A 186 -2.31 54.54 -10.14
CA GLY A 186 -1.21 54.04 -10.96
C GLY A 186 -1.60 52.77 -11.73
N LYS A 187 -1.03 52.60 -12.93
CA LYS A 187 -1.21 51.38 -13.74
C LYS A 187 -0.99 50.06 -12.96
N PRO A 188 0.00 49.94 -12.05
CA PRO A 188 0.15 48.74 -11.24
C PRO A 188 -1.07 48.45 -10.35
N VAL A 189 -1.64 49.48 -9.72
CA VAL A 189 -2.81 49.35 -8.84
C VAL A 189 -4.05 48.98 -9.63
N ILE A 190 -4.26 49.58 -10.79
CA ILE A 190 -5.37 49.22 -11.70
C ILE A 190 -5.25 47.74 -12.10
N SER A 191 -4.06 47.29 -12.53
CA SER A 191 -3.80 45.89 -12.90
C SER A 191 -4.09 44.92 -11.75
N ALA A 192 -3.68 45.27 -10.53
CA ALA A 192 -3.88 44.48 -9.32
C ALA A 192 -5.36 44.39 -8.90
N VAL A 193 -6.12 45.48 -9.04
CA VAL A 193 -7.57 45.48 -8.77
C VAL A 193 -8.33 44.65 -9.81
N LEU A 194 -7.94 44.74 -11.09
CA LEU A 194 -8.47 43.86 -12.13
C LEU A 194 -8.14 42.39 -11.87
N GLN A 195 -6.93 42.08 -11.38
CA GLN A 195 -6.54 40.73 -10.98
C GLN A 195 -7.44 40.17 -9.87
N ARG A 196 -7.62 40.94 -8.78
CA ARG A 196 -8.49 40.55 -7.66
C ARG A 196 -9.92 40.32 -8.12
N SER A 197 -10.52 41.29 -8.79
CA SER A 197 -11.92 41.22 -9.24
C SER A 197 -12.15 40.06 -10.21
N THR A 198 -11.19 39.76 -11.08
CA THR A 198 -11.25 38.60 -12.00
C THR A 198 -11.21 37.28 -11.23
N PHE A 199 -10.29 37.12 -10.27
CA PHE A 199 -10.22 35.89 -9.47
C PHE A 199 -11.47 35.69 -8.59
N GLU A 200 -11.94 36.76 -7.93
CA GLU A 200 -13.19 36.73 -7.15
C GLU A 200 -14.38 36.32 -8.03
N PHE A 201 -14.45 36.83 -9.26
CA PHE A 201 -15.48 36.48 -10.22
C PHE A 201 -15.40 35.00 -10.65
N LEU A 202 -14.19 34.51 -10.95
CA LEU A 202 -13.95 33.11 -11.33
C LEU A 202 -14.38 32.16 -10.20
N VAL A 203 -13.96 32.42 -8.96
CA VAL A 203 -14.38 31.64 -7.78
C VAL A 203 -15.90 31.63 -7.66
N LYS A 204 -16.51 32.82 -7.65
CA LYS A 204 -17.96 32.95 -7.49
C LYS A 204 -18.73 32.20 -8.57
N TYR A 205 -18.35 32.35 -9.83
CA TYR A 205 -19.07 31.75 -10.95
C TYR A 205 -18.89 30.23 -10.99
N THR A 206 -17.65 29.74 -10.82
CA THR A 206 -17.38 28.29 -10.83
C THR A 206 -18.07 27.60 -9.67
N THR A 207 -18.02 28.17 -8.45
CA THR A 207 -18.78 27.62 -7.32
C THR A 207 -20.28 27.64 -7.60
N LYS A 208 -20.82 28.74 -8.13
CA LYS A 208 -22.25 28.82 -8.49
C LYS A 208 -22.66 27.79 -9.53
N TYR A 209 -21.83 27.55 -10.54
CA TYR A 209 -22.08 26.53 -11.58
C TYR A 209 -22.08 25.13 -10.96
N LEU A 210 -21.02 24.76 -10.23
CA LEU A 210 -20.86 23.40 -9.69
C LEU A 210 -21.84 23.06 -8.56
N THR A 211 -22.39 24.08 -7.89
CA THR A 211 -23.39 23.91 -6.82
C THR A 211 -24.83 24.17 -7.27
N ARG A 212 -25.04 24.40 -8.58
CA ARG A 212 -26.37 24.62 -9.13
C ARG A 212 -27.18 23.34 -9.12
N ARG A 213 -28.29 23.31 -8.38
CA ARG A 213 -29.22 22.17 -8.43
C ARG A 213 -29.78 22.02 -9.86
N PRO A 214 -29.73 20.82 -10.46
CA PRO A 214 -30.45 20.59 -11.70
C PRO A 214 -31.92 20.89 -11.45
N SER A 215 -32.52 21.68 -12.34
CA SER A 215 -33.97 21.78 -12.37
C SER A 215 -34.50 20.40 -12.76
N PRO A 216 -35.60 19.90 -12.14
CA PRO A 216 -36.13 18.60 -12.54
C PRO A 216 -36.34 18.60 -14.06
N PRO A 217 -35.91 17.54 -14.77
CA PRO A 217 -36.15 17.45 -16.20
C PRO A 217 -37.65 17.62 -16.45
N ARG A 218 -38.02 18.46 -17.41
CA ARG A 218 -39.42 18.56 -17.85
C ARG A 218 -39.86 17.14 -18.23
N GLU A 219 -40.83 16.60 -17.51
CA GLU A 219 -41.46 15.32 -17.83
C GLU A 219 -41.94 15.35 -19.27
N SER A 220 -41.25 14.61 -20.14
CA SER A 220 -41.86 14.08 -21.35
C SER A 220 -41.07 12.86 -21.80
N TYR A 221 -41.83 11.81 -22.12
CA TYR A 221 -41.46 10.52 -22.71
C TYR A 221 -41.24 9.35 -21.74
N GLN A 222 -42.37 8.69 -21.43
CA GLN A 222 -42.43 7.25 -21.15
C GLN A 222 -42.11 6.47 -22.45
N PRO A 223 -41.22 5.46 -22.43
CA PRO A 223 -41.07 4.57 -23.57
C PRO A 223 -41.79 3.24 -23.32
N SER A 224 -42.92 3.05 -24.02
CA SER A 224 -43.45 1.74 -24.38
C SER A 224 -42.87 1.31 -25.73
N ASN A 225 -42.33 0.08 -25.80
CA ASN A 225 -42.00 -0.75 -26.97
C ASN A 225 -40.51 -1.07 -27.19
N GLN A 226 -40.04 -2.10 -26.49
CA GLN A 226 -38.72 -2.74 -26.64
C GLN A 226 -38.49 -3.48 -27.98
N GLN A 227 -39.50 -3.62 -28.84
CA GLN A 227 -39.36 -4.39 -30.09
C GLN A 227 -38.73 -3.59 -31.24
N GLN A 228 -38.77 -2.25 -31.21
CA GLN A 228 -38.27 -1.44 -32.33
C GLN A 228 -36.74 -1.29 -32.34
N TYR A 229 -36.09 -1.48 -31.18
CA TYR A 229 -34.64 -1.40 -31.06
C TYR A 229 -33.94 -2.64 -31.66
N GLN A 230 -34.53 -3.84 -31.55
CA GLN A 230 -33.90 -5.05 -32.09
C GLN A 230 -33.90 -5.10 -33.63
N GLN A 231 -34.93 -4.56 -34.29
CA GLN A 231 -34.96 -4.48 -35.76
C GLN A 231 -33.93 -3.49 -36.34
N LYS A 232 -33.65 -2.39 -35.64
CA LYS A 232 -32.70 -1.37 -36.11
C LYS A 232 -31.23 -1.86 -36.04
N TYR A 233 -30.91 -2.71 -35.06
CA TYR A 233 -29.59 -3.32 -34.94
C TYR A 233 -29.32 -4.42 -35.98
N GLN A 234 -30.35 -5.12 -36.46
CA GLN A 234 -30.20 -6.14 -37.51
C GLN A 234 -30.08 -5.52 -38.92
N GLN A 235 -30.75 -4.39 -39.18
CA GLN A 235 -30.59 -3.65 -40.45
C GLN A 235 -29.25 -2.90 -40.55
N ALA A 236 -28.67 -2.48 -39.42
CA ALA A 236 -27.37 -1.80 -39.40
C ALA A 236 -26.17 -2.72 -39.67
N GLN A 237 -26.31 -4.04 -39.53
CA GLN A 237 -25.23 -5.01 -39.80
C GLN A 237 -25.15 -5.46 -41.27
N GLN A 238 -26.18 -5.20 -42.09
CA GLN A 238 -26.19 -5.55 -43.52
C GLN A 238 -25.80 -4.38 -44.45
N ALA A 239 -25.54 -3.18 -43.93
CA ALA A 239 -25.20 -2.00 -44.73
C ALA A 239 -23.71 -1.59 -44.68
N GLN A 240 -22.80 -2.43 -44.15
CA GLN A 240 -21.35 -2.15 -44.11
C GLN A 240 -20.54 -2.76 -45.27
N GLN A 241 -21.19 -3.03 -46.41
CA GLN A 241 -20.51 -3.32 -47.67
C GLN A 241 -21.07 -2.47 -48.82
N ALA A 242 -20.92 -1.14 -48.73
CA ALA A 242 -20.81 -0.28 -49.90
C ALA A 242 -20.38 1.15 -49.50
N GLN A 243 -19.28 1.58 -50.11
CA GLN A 243 -18.93 2.97 -50.44
C GLN A 243 -18.18 3.82 -49.39
N GLN A 244 -16.85 3.80 -49.59
CA GLN A 244 -15.95 4.93 -49.43
C GLN A 244 -16.40 6.11 -50.32
N SER A 245 -16.30 7.34 -49.79
CA SER A 245 -15.72 8.56 -50.42
C SER A 245 -16.44 9.88 -50.09
N TYR A 246 -15.64 10.88 -49.68
CA TYR A 246 -15.81 12.35 -49.78
C TYR A 246 -17.01 13.07 -49.11
N ASN A 247 -16.70 13.90 -48.10
CA ASN A 247 -16.57 15.38 -48.17
C ASN A 247 -17.08 16.17 -46.95
N GLN A 248 -16.36 17.26 -46.70
CA GLN A 248 -16.55 18.28 -45.66
C GLN A 248 -17.92 18.97 -45.71
N ARG A 249 -18.51 19.27 -44.55
CA ARG A 249 -18.90 20.64 -44.11
C ARG A 249 -19.69 20.61 -42.79
N SER A 250 -19.31 21.53 -41.90
CA SER A 250 -20.11 22.26 -40.92
C SER A 250 -21.23 21.52 -40.20
N SER A 251 -21.07 21.30 -38.90
CA SER A 251 -22.19 21.05 -38.01
C SER A 251 -21.96 21.78 -36.70
N THR A 252 -22.71 22.85 -36.51
CA THR A 252 -23.07 23.43 -35.21
C THR A 252 -23.66 22.31 -34.34
N ASN A 253 -22.83 21.65 -33.55
CA ASN A 253 -23.30 20.73 -32.53
C ASN A 253 -23.74 21.55 -31.33
N GLN A 254 -25.01 21.93 -31.30
CA GLN A 254 -25.67 22.14 -30.02
C GLN A 254 -25.53 20.83 -29.23
N LEU A 255 -24.83 20.88 -28.11
CA LEU A 255 -24.67 19.73 -27.23
C LEU A 255 -26.06 19.17 -26.89
N PRO A 256 -26.23 17.84 -26.87
CA PRO A 256 -27.40 17.22 -26.28
C PRO A 256 -27.63 17.85 -24.90
N ILE A 257 -28.85 18.32 -24.66
CA ILE A 257 -29.28 19.07 -23.47
C ILE A 257 -28.93 18.35 -22.15
N ASP A 258 -28.66 17.05 -22.22
CA ASP A 258 -28.36 16.13 -21.11
C ASP A 258 -26.90 16.19 -20.60
N ASP A 259 -25.91 16.58 -21.42
CA ASP A 259 -24.48 16.54 -21.03
C ASP A 259 -23.95 17.90 -20.53
N ALA A 260 -24.78 18.96 -20.56
CA ALA A 260 -24.33 20.34 -20.34
C ALA A 260 -24.08 20.71 -18.86
N TYR A 261 -24.46 19.84 -17.92
CA TYR A 261 -24.39 20.09 -16.47
C TYR A 261 -23.81 18.92 -15.67
N LEU A 262 -23.22 17.93 -16.35
CA LEU A 262 -22.76 16.69 -15.75
C LEU A 262 -21.79 16.94 -14.58
N GLU A 263 -20.88 17.91 -14.69
CA GLU A 263 -19.92 18.23 -13.62
C GLU A 263 -20.62 18.77 -12.38
N SER A 264 -21.69 19.56 -12.56
CA SER A 264 -22.49 20.11 -11.46
C SER A 264 -23.32 19.02 -10.79
N GLU A 265 -23.90 18.09 -11.56
CA GLU A 265 -24.65 16.97 -11.02
C GLU A 265 -23.75 16.04 -10.21
N ILE A 266 -22.57 15.68 -10.74
CA ILE A 266 -21.57 14.90 -10.02
C ILE A 266 -21.19 15.59 -8.70
N THR A 267 -20.92 16.90 -8.75
CA THR A 267 -20.52 17.67 -7.56
C THR A 267 -21.61 17.69 -6.50
N ILE A 268 -22.88 17.86 -6.88
CA ILE A 268 -23.99 17.89 -5.93
C ILE A 268 -24.25 16.54 -5.29
N HIS A 269 -24.22 15.46 -6.09
CA HIS A 269 -24.40 14.11 -5.56
C HIS A 269 -23.24 13.72 -4.64
N MET A 270 -22.01 14.15 -4.95
CA MET A 270 -20.86 14.02 -4.05
C MET A 270 -21.10 14.74 -2.72
N ILE A 271 -21.51 16.02 -2.74
CA ILE A 271 -21.79 16.78 -1.50
C ILE A 271 -22.87 16.10 -0.67
N SER A 272 -23.95 15.67 -1.31
CA SER A 272 -25.06 14.95 -0.67
C SER A 272 -24.60 13.65 -0.04
N LEU A 273 -23.85 12.82 -0.78
CA LEU A 273 -23.32 11.56 -0.30
C LEU A 273 -22.38 11.75 0.90
N CYS A 274 -21.46 12.71 0.83
CA CYS A 274 -20.57 13.03 1.95
C CYS A 274 -21.36 13.44 3.21
N SER A 275 -22.41 14.25 3.05
CA SER A 275 -23.29 14.62 4.16
C SER A 275 -24.03 13.43 4.75
N LEU A 276 -24.55 12.53 3.91
CA LEU A 276 -25.22 11.31 4.35
C LEU A 276 -24.28 10.37 5.11
N ILE A 277 -23.04 10.23 4.65
CA ILE A 277 -22.02 9.39 5.31
C ILE A 277 -21.59 9.98 6.65
N ASN A 278 -21.39 11.30 6.74
CA ASN A 278 -21.12 11.96 8.03
C ASN A 278 -22.25 11.70 9.03
N ARG A 279 -23.50 11.92 8.60
CA ARG A 279 -24.68 11.68 9.44
C ARG A 279 -24.80 10.19 9.84
N LEU A 280 -24.45 9.27 8.94
CA LEU A 280 -24.41 7.84 9.23
C LEU A 280 -23.43 7.54 10.38
N GLY A 281 -22.22 8.12 10.33
CA GLY A 281 -21.20 7.97 11.37
C GLY A 281 -21.56 8.62 12.71
N GLU A 282 -22.33 9.71 12.70
CA GLU A 282 -22.79 10.40 13.92
C GLU A 282 -23.97 9.70 14.61
N THR A 283 -24.81 8.97 13.84
CA THR A 283 -26.11 8.47 14.33
C THR A 283 -26.17 6.97 14.59
N ARG A 284 -25.19 6.18 14.11
CA ARG A 284 -25.21 4.72 14.22
C ARG A 284 -23.93 4.19 14.86
N ASN A 285 -24.05 3.13 15.67
CA ASN A 285 -22.90 2.44 16.23
C ASN A 285 -22.13 1.69 15.13
N GLY A 286 -20.80 1.82 15.12
CA GLY A 286 -19.92 1.15 14.16
C GLY A 286 -18.46 1.57 14.31
N THR A 287 -17.56 0.85 13.63
CA THR A 287 -16.13 1.15 13.59
C THR A 287 -15.87 2.45 12.82
N ASP A 288 -15.09 3.36 13.39
CA ASP A 288 -15.08 4.77 13.00
C ASP A 288 -14.15 5.10 11.84
N GLU A 289 -13.07 4.35 11.63
CA GLU A 289 -11.99 4.82 10.73
C GLU A 289 -12.42 4.94 9.26
N ILE A 290 -13.05 3.90 8.69
CA ILE A 290 -13.51 3.92 7.29
C ILE A 290 -14.60 4.97 7.10
N THR A 291 -15.61 4.98 7.97
CA THR A 291 -16.73 5.95 7.86
C THR A 291 -16.24 7.39 8.01
N ARG A 292 -15.24 7.65 8.87
CA ARG A 292 -14.62 8.96 9.07
C ARG A 292 -13.86 9.45 7.84
N VAL A 293 -13.11 8.58 7.15
CA VAL A 293 -12.27 8.96 6.00
C VAL A 293 -13.00 8.90 4.65
N THR A 294 -14.09 8.15 4.55
CA THR A 294 -14.82 7.95 3.28
C THR A 294 -15.27 9.27 2.64
N PRO A 295 -15.87 10.26 3.35
CA PRO A 295 -16.25 11.53 2.74
C PRO A 295 -15.07 12.28 2.11
N VAL A 296 -13.89 12.19 2.74
CA VAL A 296 -12.66 12.79 2.22
C VAL A 296 -12.23 12.10 0.94
N LYS A 297 -12.18 10.75 0.95
CA LYS A 297 -11.79 9.94 -0.21
C LYS A 297 -12.75 10.14 -1.40
N VAL A 298 -14.06 10.15 -1.15
CA VAL A 298 -15.07 10.41 -2.18
C VAL A 298 -14.83 11.79 -2.80
N ARG A 299 -14.63 12.82 -1.98
CA ARG A 299 -14.36 14.18 -2.46
C ARG A 299 -13.07 14.25 -3.29
N GLN A 300 -11.99 13.62 -2.80
CA GLN A 300 -10.71 13.54 -3.49
C GLN A 300 -10.84 12.90 -4.87
N GLN A 301 -11.48 11.73 -4.95
CA GLN A 301 -11.65 10.99 -6.19
C GLN A 301 -12.54 11.74 -7.18
N VAL A 302 -13.65 12.32 -6.71
CA VAL A 302 -14.55 13.11 -7.56
C VAL A 302 -13.82 14.31 -8.15
N TYR A 303 -13.10 15.09 -7.35
CA TYR A 303 -12.36 16.25 -7.87
C TYR A 303 -11.17 15.86 -8.75
N ALA A 304 -10.51 14.72 -8.50
CA ALA A 304 -9.50 14.19 -9.41
C ALA A 304 -10.10 13.83 -10.79
N VAL A 305 -11.26 13.17 -10.82
CA VAL A 305 -11.99 12.84 -12.06
C VAL A 305 -12.44 14.11 -12.78
N LEU A 306 -13.06 15.06 -12.07
CA LEU A 306 -13.53 16.33 -12.66
C LEU A 306 -12.37 17.18 -13.19
N GLY A 307 -11.25 17.25 -12.46
CA GLY A 307 -10.04 17.95 -12.92
C GLY A 307 -9.36 17.29 -14.12
N SER A 308 -9.55 15.98 -14.32
CA SER A 308 -8.93 15.23 -15.42
C SER A 308 -9.84 15.05 -16.64
N ARG A 309 -11.16 15.24 -16.50
CA ARG A 309 -12.15 14.94 -17.55
C ARG A 309 -13.22 16.01 -17.73
N GLY A 310 -13.66 16.65 -16.65
CA GLY A 310 -14.85 17.50 -16.64
C GLY A 310 -14.76 18.72 -17.56
N PHE A 311 -13.56 19.25 -17.80
CA PHE A 311 -13.39 20.44 -18.65
C PHE A 311 -12.28 20.25 -19.70
N CYS A 312 -11.95 19.00 -20.02
CA CYS A 312 -10.87 18.67 -20.94
C CYS A 312 -11.29 18.69 -22.42
N LYS A 313 -12.61 18.71 -22.71
CA LYS A 313 -13.09 18.92 -24.08
C LYS A 313 -12.64 20.31 -24.55
N ASP A 314 -12.00 20.36 -25.71
CA ASP A 314 -11.82 21.64 -26.40
C ASP A 314 -13.20 22.25 -26.68
N ASN A 315 -13.28 23.58 -26.55
CA ASN A 315 -14.52 24.33 -26.72
C ASN A 315 -15.63 23.94 -25.72
N HIS A 316 -15.27 23.57 -24.49
CA HIS A 316 -16.25 23.32 -23.44
C HIS A 316 -17.13 24.58 -23.22
N PRO A 317 -18.47 24.50 -23.37
CA PRO A 317 -19.32 25.70 -23.41
C PRO A 317 -19.25 26.55 -22.16
N ILE A 318 -19.09 25.93 -20.99
CA ILE A 318 -18.96 26.65 -19.72
C ILE A 318 -17.62 27.40 -19.64
N ILE A 319 -16.54 26.83 -20.20
CA ILE A 319 -15.24 27.49 -20.25
C ILE A 319 -15.33 28.70 -21.18
N GLU A 320 -15.88 28.53 -22.38
CA GLU A 320 -16.07 29.64 -23.33
C GLU A 320 -16.97 30.73 -22.76
N LYS A 321 -18.10 30.35 -22.17
CA LYS A 321 -19.04 31.30 -21.55
C LYS A 321 -18.38 32.09 -20.43
N LEU A 322 -17.62 31.42 -19.56
CA LEU A 322 -16.91 32.08 -18.47
C LEU A 322 -15.76 32.95 -18.99
N ALA A 323 -15.06 32.53 -20.05
CA ALA A 323 -14.01 33.32 -20.71
C ALA A 323 -14.58 34.62 -21.29
N ASN A 324 -15.72 34.54 -21.97
CA ASN A 324 -16.42 35.73 -22.48
C ASN A 324 -16.85 36.64 -21.31
N TYR A 325 -17.37 36.09 -20.22
CA TYR A 325 -17.75 36.90 -19.05
C TYR A 325 -16.57 37.64 -18.40
N ILE A 326 -15.40 37.02 -18.26
CA ILE A 326 -14.24 37.73 -17.71
C ILE A 326 -13.70 38.79 -18.69
N LEU A 327 -13.76 38.52 -20.00
CA LEU A 327 -13.39 39.51 -21.03
C LEU A 327 -14.33 40.71 -21.01
N ASP A 328 -15.64 40.47 -21.03
CA ASP A 328 -16.67 41.51 -20.98
C ASP A 328 -16.62 42.31 -19.68
N ASN A 329 -16.18 41.69 -18.58
CA ASN A 329 -16.01 42.41 -17.32
C ASN A 329 -14.79 43.34 -17.38
N ILE A 330 -13.66 42.84 -17.85
CA ILE A 330 -12.43 43.64 -17.96
C ILE A 330 -12.55 44.73 -19.03
N SER A 331 -13.29 44.49 -20.12
CA SER A 331 -13.46 45.45 -21.22
C SER A 331 -14.15 46.75 -20.81
N LYS A 332 -14.86 46.75 -19.68
CA LYS A 332 -15.46 47.94 -19.04
C LYS A 332 -14.41 48.92 -18.53
N TYR A 333 -13.22 48.44 -18.18
CA TYR A 333 -12.17 49.23 -17.54
C TYR A 333 -10.99 49.49 -18.47
N ARG A 334 -10.76 48.61 -19.44
CA ARG A 334 -9.73 48.79 -20.47
C ARG A 334 -10.23 48.32 -21.83
N LYS A 335 -9.89 49.05 -22.89
CA LYS A 335 -10.12 48.66 -24.28
C LYS A 335 -8.83 48.15 -24.90
N ILE A 336 -8.93 47.05 -25.63
CA ILE A 336 -7.84 46.44 -26.38
C ILE A 336 -8.07 46.72 -27.86
N ASN A 337 -7.00 47.04 -28.59
CA ASN A 337 -7.07 47.23 -30.05
C ASN A 337 -7.61 45.98 -30.75
N ASP A 338 -8.37 46.17 -31.84
CA ASP A 338 -9.05 45.09 -32.57
C ASP A 338 -8.10 43.98 -33.01
N GLU A 339 -6.87 44.32 -33.41
CA GLU A 339 -5.82 43.38 -33.82
C GLU A 339 -5.44 42.35 -32.72
N LYS A 340 -5.62 42.69 -31.43
CA LYS A 340 -5.27 41.83 -30.30
C LYS A 340 -6.45 41.15 -29.63
N GLN A 341 -7.68 41.37 -30.10
CA GLN A 341 -8.86 40.79 -29.47
C GLN A 341 -8.82 39.26 -29.46
N LEU A 342 -8.43 38.63 -30.56
CA LEU A 342 -8.32 37.17 -30.66
C LEU A 342 -7.27 36.61 -29.68
N GLU A 343 -6.13 37.28 -29.54
CA GLU A 343 -5.07 36.89 -28.58
C GLU A 343 -5.61 36.90 -27.14
N PHE A 344 -6.33 37.96 -26.76
CA PHE A 344 -6.93 38.06 -25.43
C PHE A 344 -8.07 37.06 -25.21
N GLN A 345 -8.79 36.68 -26.27
CA GLN A 345 -9.79 35.63 -26.20
C GLN A 345 -9.15 34.28 -25.83
N TYR A 346 -8.04 33.92 -26.48
CA TYR A 346 -7.29 32.71 -26.12
C TYR A 346 -6.75 32.77 -24.69
N LYS A 347 -6.21 33.92 -24.27
CA LYS A 347 -5.74 34.12 -22.88
C LYS A 347 -6.88 33.96 -21.87
N ALA A 348 -8.07 34.47 -22.16
CA ALA A 348 -9.22 34.30 -21.27
C ALA A 348 -9.62 32.83 -21.13
N ILE A 349 -9.66 32.08 -22.25
CA ILE A 349 -9.94 30.64 -22.23
C ILE A 349 -8.88 29.92 -21.39
N GLU A 350 -7.60 30.25 -21.57
CA GLU A 350 -6.50 29.67 -20.81
C GLU A 350 -6.62 29.96 -19.30
N VAL A 351 -6.85 31.22 -18.92
CA VAL A 351 -7.10 31.65 -17.53
C VAL A 351 -8.23 30.84 -16.91
N VAL A 352 -9.35 30.68 -17.61
CA VAL A 352 -10.51 29.92 -17.11
C VAL A 352 -10.21 28.43 -16.98
N LYS A 353 -9.56 27.81 -17.99
CA LYS A 353 -9.17 26.39 -17.94
C LYS A 353 -8.25 26.12 -16.76
N LYS A 354 -7.20 26.93 -16.61
CA LYS A 354 -6.19 26.79 -15.54
C LYS A 354 -6.78 27.06 -14.16
N PHE A 355 -7.65 28.06 -14.05
CA PHE A 355 -8.41 28.30 -12.83
C PHE A 355 -9.30 27.11 -12.46
N THR A 356 -10.02 26.53 -13.42
CA THR A 356 -10.92 25.40 -13.16
C THR A 356 -10.14 24.18 -12.66
N HIS A 357 -8.97 23.90 -13.25
CA HIS A 357 -8.08 22.85 -12.72
C HIS A 357 -7.58 23.18 -11.31
N LEU A 358 -7.13 24.42 -11.06
CA LEU A 358 -6.69 24.85 -9.72
C LEU A 358 -7.82 24.71 -8.69
N TYR A 359 -9.05 25.09 -9.06
CA TYR A 359 -10.24 24.96 -8.21
C TYR A 359 -10.41 23.51 -7.76
N PHE A 360 -10.34 22.53 -8.67
CA PHE A 360 -10.45 21.13 -8.30
C PHE A 360 -9.27 20.64 -7.44
N LYS A 361 -8.04 21.03 -7.78
CA LYS A 361 -6.86 20.69 -6.97
C LYS A 361 -6.94 21.21 -5.54
N LEU A 362 -7.43 22.44 -5.36
CA LEU A 362 -7.65 23.04 -4.03
C LEU A 362 -8.72 22.27 -3.25
N ASN A 363 -9.87 22.00 -3.86
CA ASN A 363 -10.98 21.34 -3.18
C ASN A 363 -10.75 19.82 -2.93
N ALA A 364 -9.78 19.22 -3.63
CA ALA A 364 -9.32 17.85 -3.39
C ALA A 364 -8.42 17.71 -2.14
N GLN A 365 -7.83 18.79 -1.61
CA GLN A 365 -6.95 18.65 -0.45
C GLN A 365 -7.71 18.22 0.82
N GLU A 366 -6.97 17.61 1.74
CA GLU A 366 -7.42 17.32 3.10
C GLU A 366 -6.40 17.87 4.11
N PRO A 367 -6.75 18.91 4.89
CA PRO A 367 -7.97 19.73 4.81
C PRO A 367 -8.04 20.61 3.55
N VAL A 368 -9.25 21.03 3.17
CA VAL A 368 -9.46 21.97 2.05
C VAL A 368 -8.86 23.35 2.41
N PRO A 369 -8.02 23.97 1.55
CA PRO A 369 -7.38 25.23 1.87
C PRO A 369 -8.39 26.37 1.77
N ASN A 370 -8.21 27.40 2.59
CA ASN A 370 -8.91 28.66 2.42
C ASN A 370 -8.17 29.49 1.37
N TYR A 371 -8.91 29.99 0.38
CA TYR A 371 -8.42 30.86 -0.70
C TYR A 371 -9.30 32.12 -0.87
N SER A 372 -10.02 32.50 0.18
CA SER A 372 -10.90 33.69 0.19
C SER A 372 -10.34 34.84 1.03
N ARG A 373 -9.16 34.66 1.65
CA ARG A 373 -8.58 35.64 2.56
C ARG A 373 -7.77 36.70 1.80
N TYR A 374 -8.40 37.84 1.57
CA TYR A 374 -7.73 39.07 1.13
C TYR A 374 -7.42 39.99 2.32
N PHE A 375 -6.46 40.88 2.12
CA PHE A 375 -6.14 41.95 3.06
C PHE A 375 -6.71 43.27 2.56
N ASP A 376 -7.38 44.00 3.45
CA ASP A 376 -8.05 45.25 3.12
C ASP A 376 -7.04 46.40 3.02
N ALA A 377 -7.36 47.40 2.17
CA ALA A 377 -6.56 48.60 2.07
C ALA A 377 -6.48 49.34 3.41
N GLY A 378 -5.30 49.91 3.72
CA GLY A 378 -5.02 50.59 4.99
C GLY A 378 -4.61 49.67 6.14
N LYS A 379 -4.47 48.35 5.91
CA LYS A 379 -3.91 47.44 6.91
C LYS A 379 -2.38 47.45 6.89
N PRO A 380 -1.71 47.26 8.04
CA PRO A 380 -0.26 47.10 8.07
C PRO A 380 0.17 45.85 7.30
N LEU A 381 1.35 45.89 6.70
CA LEU A 381 1.93 44.74 6.00
C LEU A 381 2.28 43.62 7.01
N GLN A 382 2.39 42.37 6.53
CA GLN A 382 2.74 41.20 7.34
C GLN A 382 3.58 40.20 6.53
N ASN A 383 4.92 40.23 6.66
CA ASN A 383 5.84 39.43 5.85
C ASN A 383 5.64 37.92 5.93
N ASN A 384 5.11 37.42 7.04
CA ASN A 384 4.83 36.00 7.21
C ASN A 384 3.69 35.52 6.30
N VAL A 385 2.77 36.39 5.86
CA VAL A 385 1.56 36.01 5.10
C VAL A 385 1.35 36.83 3.81
N MET A 386 2.14 37.87 3.58
CA MET A 386 2.08 38.74 2.41
C MET A 386 3.42 38.73 1.66
N ASP A 387 3.35 38.95 0.36
CA ASP A 387 4.48 39.09 -0.56
C ASP A 387 4.21 40.24 -1.54
N GLY A 388 5.26 40.97 -1.92
CA GLY A 388 5.14 42.13 -2.80
C GLY A 388 6.37 43.05 -2.81
N PRO A 389 6.29 44.19 -3.51
CA PRO A 389 7.45 45.03 -3.79
C PRO A 389 7.72 46.01 -2.63
N TRP A 390 8.30 45.51 -1.54
CA TRP A 390 8.86 46.33 -0.46
C TRP A 390 10.14 45.69 0.08
N ASP A 391 10.98 46.53 0.69
CA ASP A 391 12.11 46.08 1.49
C ASP A 391 11.69 46.02 2.97
N ASP A 392 12.21 45.04 3.70
CA ASP A 392 11.84 44.78 5.09
C ASP A 392 12.13 45.98 6.02
N ASP A 393 13.15 46.78 5.70
CA ASP A 393 13.58 47.93 6.52
C ASP A 393 12.56 49.09 6.56
N ASN A 394 11.73 49.25 5.52
CA ASN A 394 10.79 50.37 5.39
C ASN A 394 9.32 49.95 5.58
N MET A 395 9.09 48.70 5.96
CA MET A 395 7.77 48.09 6.06
C MET A 395 6.83 48.83 7.04
N ASP A 396 7.37 49.39 8.13
CA ASP A 396 6.59 50.09 9.15
C ASP A 396 5.95 51.39 8.65
N ASN A 397 6.46 51.96 7.57
CA ASN A 397 5.89 53.16 6.94
C ASN A 397 4.86 52.83 5.88
N LEU A 398 4.66 51.54 5.57
CA LEU A 398 3.80 51.06 4.51
C LEU A 398 2.52 50.42 5.03
N GLU A 399 1.48 50.53 4.22
CA GLU A 399 0.21 49.85 4.40
C GLU A 399 -0.25 49.21 3.08
N VAL A 400 -1.21 48.30 3.16
CA VAL A 400 -1.83 47.66 2.00
C VAL A 400 -2.52 48.73 1.15
N GLU A 401 -2.13 48.86 -0.12
CA GLU A 401 -2.91 49.59 -1.14
C GLU A 401 -3.96 48.66 -1.74
N ILE A 402 -3.53 47.47 -2.18
CA ILE A 402 -4.40 46.43 -2.72
C ILE A 402 -3.76 45.05 -2.55
N CYS A 403 -4.55 44.08 -2.09
CA CYS A 403 -4.22 42.66 -2.16
C CYS A 403 -4.76 42.10 -3.48
N SER A 404 -3.90 41.79 -4.46
CA SER A 404 -4.32 41.35 -5.79
C SER A 404 -4.67 39.86 -5.85
N PHE A 405 -4.01 39.04 -5.02
CA PHE A 405 -4.22 37.60 -4.95
C PHE A 405 -4.31 37.15 -3.49
N PRO A 406 -5.25 36.25 -3.13
CA PRO A 406 -5.54 35.95 -1.74
C PRO A 406 -4.43 35.11 -1.09
N LEU A 407 -4.38 35.16 0.24
CA LEU A 407 -3.64 34.19 1.04
C LEU A 407 -4.29 32.81 0.87
N ILE A 408 -3.49 31.80 0.52
CA ILE A 408 -3.92 30.40 0.45
C ILE A 408 -3.29 29.63 1.60
N TYR A 409 -4.11 29.09 2.50
CA TYR A 409 -3.64 28.41 3.71
C TYR A 409 -4.55 27.29 4.17
N ILE A 410 -3.98 26.33 4.89
CA ILE A 410 -4.70 25.29 5.62
C ILE A 410 -4.72 25.68 7.10
N GLN A 411 -5.90 25.65 7.70
CA GLN A 411 -6.10 25.89 9.12
C GLN A 411 -5.87 24.58 9.90
N GLY A 412 -4.86 24.55 10.76
CA GLY A 412 -4.58 23.44 11.69
C GLY A 412 -5.55 23.42 12.87
N LYS A 413 -5.63 22.26 13.55
CA LYS A 413 -6.50 22.05 14.72
C LYS A 413 -6.11 22.90 15.93
N ASP A 414 -4.85 23.29 16.01
CA ASP A 414 -4.22 24.11 17.05
C ASP A 414 -4.25 25.62 16.71
N ASN A 415 -5.12 26.03 15.79
CA ASN A 415 -5.13 27.36 15.19
C ASN A 415 -3.86 27.75 14.40
N SER A 416 -2.89 26.84 14.20
CA SER A 416 -1.75 27.09 13.31
C SER A 416 -2.20 27.24 11.86
N LYS A 417 -1.46 28.02 11.07
CA LYS A 417 -1.73 28.21 9.64
C LYS A 417 -0.58 27.64 8.84
N LYS A 418 -0.84 26.57 8.08
CA LYS A 418 0.09 26.09 7.06
C LYS A 418 -0.15 26.89 5.79
N ILE A 419 0.76 27.82 5.50
CA ILE A 419 0.69 28.67 4.31
C ILE A 419 1.07 27.84 3.09
N LEU A 420 0.20 27.82 2.07
CA LEU A 420 0.46 27.21 0.77
C LEU A 420 0.95 28.25 -0.24
N SER A 421 0.44 29.47 -0.14
CA SER A 421 0.88 30.63 -0.92
C SER A 421 0.54 31.90 -0.15
N LYS A 422 1.49 32.84 -0.08
CA LYS A 422 1.29 34.17 0.51
C LYS A 422 0.33 34.99 -0.34
N ALA A 423 -0.35 35.96 0.27
CA ALA A 423 -1.11 36.94 -0.48
C ALA A 423 -0.18 37.86 -1.27
N ILE A 424 -0.56 38.22 -2.50
CA ILE A 424 0.20 39.20 -3.29
C ILE A 424 -0.39 40.59 -3.02
N VAL A 425 0.47 41.52 -2.60
CA VAL A 425 0.08 42.85 -2.12
C VAL A 425 0.90 43.94 -2.81
N LEU A 426 0.24 45.03 -3.19
CA LEU A 426 0.92 46.29 -3.48
C LEU A 426 0.85 47.20 -2.25
N PRO A 427 1.97 47.81 -1.83
CA PRO A 427 2.00 48.74 -0.71
C PRO A 427 1.71 50.18 -1.16
N ARG A 428 1.37 51.03 -0.18
CA ARG A 428 1.43 52.49 -0.25
C ARG A 428 1.97 53.05 1.06
N GLU A 429 2.46 54.29 1.03
CA GLU A 429 2.83 55.00 2.25
C GLU A 429 1.62 55.26 3.15
N LYS A 430 1.83 55.16 4.46
CA LYS A 430 0.84 55.57 5.45
C LYS A 430 0.62 57.08 5.37
N GLU A 431 -0.62 57.52 5.50
CA GLU A 431 -0.87 58.95 5.73
C GLU A 431 -0.34 59.32 7.11
N LEU A 432 0.64 60.22 7.15
CA LEU A 432 1.05 60.88 8.38
C LEU A 432 -0.17 61.65 8.90
N CYS A 433 -0.68 61.25 10.07
CA CYS A 433 -1.72 61.99 10.79
C CYS A 433 -1.16 63.28 11.38
#